data_AF-G5ACM3-F1
#
_entry.id   AF-G5ACM3-F1
#
_cell.length_a   1.000
_cell.length_b   1.000
_cell.length_c   1.000
_cell.angle_alpha   90.00
_cell.angle_beta   90.00
_cell.angle_gamma   90.00
#
_symmetry.space_group_name_H-M   'P 1'
#
loop_
_entity.id
_entity.type
_entity.pdbx_description
1 polymer ?
#
loop_
_entity_poly.entity_id
_entity_poly.type
_entity_poly.pdbx_seq_one_letter_code
_entity_poly.pdbx_strand_id
1 'polypeptide(L)'
;MYSLWPAAYGFDPHGGGTNIPGVHFRADALLWHPLLLGHVHVAERLGIPLQCASLEPLSPTCYSPHPLSSITGLDSTIMTLCQSNLLTYGIVDTTFWRGGVAEVLTQFRAFIGLQKRCDRPDPLVRWEVPHIYLWNPALMPKPLDWGAELSVVGHV
;
A
#
# COMPACT_ATOMS: atom_id res chain seq x y z
N MET A 1 16.29 -14.31 -10.57
CA MET A 1 15.87 -13.29 -9.58
C MET A 1 16.37 -13.72 -8.23
N TYR A 2 17.00 -12.83 -7.47
CA TYR A 2 17.32 -13.06 -6.07
C TYR A 2 16.28 -12.34 -5.22
N SER A 3 15.67 -13.05 -4.26
CA SER A 3 14.72 -12.47 -3.32
C SER A 3 15.42 -12.20 -2.00
N LEU A 4 15.19 -11.01 -1.43
CA LEU A 4 15.65 -10.65 -0.08
C LEU A 4 14.71 -11.18 1.02
N TRP A 5 13.72 -12.01 0.67
CA TRP A 5 12.79 -12.64 1.61
C TRP A 5 13.49 -13.31 2.81
N PRO A 6 14.60 -14.06 2.65
CA PRO A 6 15.32 -14.65 3.78
C PRO A 6 15.86 -13.62 4.78
N ALA A 7 16.11 -12.38 4.34
CA ALA A 7 16.59 -11.33 5.23
C ALA A 7 15.51 -10.86 6.23
N ALA A 8 14.23 -11.15 6.00
CA ALA A 8 13.14 -10.73 6.88
C ALA A 8 12.91 -11.70 8.07
N TYR A 9 13.38 -12.94 8.00
CA TYR A 9 13.10 -13.98 9.01
C TYR A 9 14.22 -15.02 9.18
N GLY A 10 15.41 -14.78 8.63
CA GLY A 10 16.51 -15.75 8.60
C GLY A 10 17.77 -15.25 9.31
N PHE A 11 18.79 -16.10 9.29
CA PHE A 11 20.14 -15.74 9.73
C PHE A 11 20.85 -15.00 8.60
N ASP A 12 21.60 -13.94 8.94
CA ASP A 12 22.57 -13.38 8.01
C ASP A 12 23.70 -14.41 7.79
N PRO A 13 23.90 -14.96 6.58
CA PRO A 13 24.93 -15.96 6.32
C PRO A 13 26.36 -15.44 6.55
N HIS A 14 26.53 -14.13 6.68
CA HIS A 14 27.81 -13.47 6.93
C HIS A 14 27.81 -12.57 8.18
N GLY A 15 26.79 -12.66 9.03
CA GLY A 15 26.60 -11.74 10.16
C GLY A 15 27.68 -11.86 11.26
N GLY A 16 28.42 -12.98 11.31
CA GLY A 16 29.58 -13.16 12.18
C GLY A 16 30.94 -13.14 11.47
N GLY A 17 30.97 -12.85 10.16
CA GLY A 17 32.15 -12.96 9.29
C GLY A 17 31.91 -13.88 8.09
N THR A 18 32.93 -14.07 7.25
CA THR A 18 32.82 -14.91 6.03
C THR A 18 32.40 -16.34 6.36
N ASN A 19 31.23 -16.76 5.86
CA ASN A 19 30.59 -18.06 6.13
C ASN A 19 30.28 -18.36 7.61
N ILE A 20 30.18 -17.33 8.46
CA ILE A 20 29.76 -17.49 9.85
C ILE A 20 28.36 -16.89 9.98
N PRO A 21 27.31 -17.71 10.19
CA PRO A 21 25.95 -17.22 10.32
C PRO A 21 25.82 -16.34 11.57
N GLY A 22 25.20 -15.16 11.38
CA GLY A 22 24.86 -14.24 12.44
C GLY A 22 23.66 -14.71 13.27
N VAL A 23 23.15 -13.81 14.12
CA VAL A 23 21.96 -14.06 14.93
C VAL A 23 20.71 -14.16 14.04
N HIS A 24 19.75 -14.97 14.45
CA HIS A 24 18.44 -15.06 13.78
C HIS A 24 17.74 -13.69 13.81
N PHE A 25 17.42 -13.15 12.64
CA PHE A 25 16.64 -11.93 12.54
C PHE A 25 15.17 -12.27 12.27
N ARG A 26 14.26 -11.49 12.86
CA ARG A 26 12.84 -11.49 12.53
C ARG A 26 12.40 -10.04 12.49
N ALA A 27 11.80 -9.61 11.39
CA ALA A 27 11.22 -8.28 11.30
C ALA A 27 10.06 -8.13 12.30
N ASP A 28 9.97 -6.97 12.95
CA ASP A 28 8.87 -6.64 13.86
C ASP A 28 7.73 -5.87 13.16
N ALA A 29 8.03 -5.16 12.07
CA ALA A 29 7.08 -4.38 11.30
C ALA A 29 7.51 -4.25 9.84
N LEU A 30 6.56 -4.03 8.95
CA LEU A 30 6.78 -3.79 7.53
C LEU A 30 6.48 -2.32 7.19
N LEU A 31 7.50 -1.61 6.70
CA LEU A 31 7.34 -0.29 6.09
C LEU A 31 7.31 -0.44 4.58
N TRP A 32 6.28 0.09 3.93
CA TRP A 32 6.07 -0.15 2.50
C TRP A 32 5.49 1.04 1.75
N HIS A 33 5.79 1.12 0.45
CA HIS A 33 5.15 2.09 -0.43
C HIS A 33 3.89 1.48 -1.08
N PRO A 34 2.71 2.11 -0.95
CA PRO A 34 1.42 1.56 -1.40
C PRO A 34 1.41 1.04 -2.86
N LEU A 35 2.06 1.75 -3.79
CA LEU A 35 2.07 1.38 -5.22
C LEU A 35 2.95 0.18 -5.57
N LEU A 36 3.74 -0.36 -4.64
CA LEU A 36 4.57 -1.54 -4.89
C LEU A 36 3.77 -2.86 -4.83
N LEU A 37 2.50 -2.82 -4.40
CA LEU A 37 1.56 -3.95 -4.36
C LEU A 37 2.07 -5.16 -3.55
N GLY A 38 1.19 -6.13 -3.25
CA GLY A 38 1.56 -7.40 -2.58
C GLY A 38 1.99 -7.31 -1.11
N HIS A 39 2.17 -6.11 -0.56
CA HIS A 39 2.61 -5.85 0.81
C HIS A 39 1.69 -6.43 1.88
N VAL A 40 0.37 -6.41 1.66
CA VAL A 40 -0.61 -7.03 2.57
C VAL A 40 -0.33 -8.54 2.68
N HIS A 41 0.00 -9.19 1.56
CA HIS A 41 0.27 -10.63 1.54
C HIS A 41 1.63 -10.96 2.16
N VAL A 42 2.63 -10.09 1.99
CA VAL A 42 3.92 -10.20 2.69
C VAL A 42 3.72 -10.09 4.20
N ALA A 43 2.96 -9.08 4.65
CA ALA A 43 2.64 -8.85 6.06
C ALA A 43 1.83 -10.03 6.65
N GLU A 44 0.81 -10.52 5.93
CA GLU A 44 0.03 -11.71 6.28
C GLU A 44 0.93 -12.94 6.46
N ARG A 45 1.87 -13.14 5.53
CA ARG A 45 2.75 -14.31 5.56
C ARG A 45 3.79 -14.27 6.68
N LEU A 46 4.30 -13.09 7.01
CA LEU A 46 5.27 -12.86 8.09
C LEU A 46 4.60 -12.73 9.46
N GLY A 47 3.31 -12.40 9.50
CA GLY A 47 2.55 -12.16 10.73
C GLY A 47 3.02 -10.90 11.47
N ILE A 48 3.30 -9.82 10.74
CA ILE A 48 3.81 -8.56 11.28
C ILE A 48 2.92 -7.38 10.86
N PRO A 49 2.83 -6.30 11.67
CA PRO A 49 2.10 -5.09 11.31
C PRO A 49 2.68 -4.42 10.05
N LEU A 50 1.79 -3.85 9.25
CA LEU A 50 2.10 -3.10 8.04
C LEU A 50 1.83 -1.61 8.27
N GLN A 51 2.80 -0.77 7.88
CA GLN A 51 2.70 0.68 7.87
C GLN A 51 3.07 1.17 6.46
N CYS A 52 2.14 1.89 5.83
CA CYS A 52 2.38 2.48 4.53
C CYS A 52 2.98 3.88 4.65
N ALA A 53 3.84 4.25 3.71
CA ALA A 53 4.35 5.62 3.60
C ALA A 53 4.43 6.06 2.14
N SER A 54 3.96 7.29 1.85
CA SER A 54 4.07 7.89 0.52
C SER A 54 4.13 9.42 0.55
N LEU A 55 4.57 10.00 -0.56
CA LEU A 55 4.57 11.44 -0.81
C LEU A 55 3.33 11.88 -1.61
N GLU A 56 2.65 10.94 -2.26
CA GLU A 56 1.47 11.18 -3.07
C GLU A 56 0.19 10.79 -2.31
N PRO A 57 -0.92 11.55 -2.45
CA PRO A 57 -2.19 11.28 -1.78
C PRO A 57 -2.95 10.15 -2.48
N LEU A 58 -2.61 8.92 -2.11
CA LEU A 58 -3.14 7.69 -2.72
C LEU A 58 -4.38 7.14 -2.01
N SER A 59 -4.71 7.65 -0.82
CA SER A 59 -5.97 7.37 -0.12
C SER A 59 -7.10 8.20 -0.72
N PRO A 60 -8.31 7.64 -0.88
CA PRO A 60 -9.47 8.38 -1.33
C PRO A 60 -9.74 9.59 -0.45
N THR A 61 -10.12 10.68 -1.09
CA THR A 61 -10.61 11.87 -0.42
C THR A 61 -11.63 12.60 -1.29
N CYS A 62 -12.54 13.31 -0.64
CA CYS A 62 -13.39 14.31 -1.27
C CYS A 62 -12.61 15.51 -1.82
N TYR A 63 -11.37 15.75 -1.35
CA TYR A 63 -10.64 17.00 -1.60
C TYR A 63 -10.00 17.07 -3.00
N SER A 64 -9.38 15.98 -3.44
CA SER A 64 -8.67 15.90 -4.72
C SER A 64 -8.97 14.59 -5.45
N PRO A 65 -8.91 14.55 -6.78
CA PRO A 65 -8.98 13.30 -7.53
C PRO A 65 -7.72 12.45 -7.33
N HIS A 66 -7.81 11.16 -7.67
CA HIS A 66 -6.68 10.24 -7.65
C HIS A 66 -5.55 10.73 -8.57
N PRO A 67 -4.28 10.79 -8.13
CA PRO A 67 -3.16 11.34 -8.92
C PRO A 67 -2.95 10.72 -10.31
N LEU A 68 -3.20 9.41 -10.43
CA LEU A 68 -3.13 8.67 -11.70
C LEU A 68 -4.41 8.73 -12.56
N SER A 69 -5.43 9.46 -12.12
CA SER A 69 -6.65 9.67 -12.90
C SER A 69 -6.54 10.96 -13.72
N SER A 70 -6.77 10.85 -15.03
CA SER A 70 -6.96 12.03 -15.90
C SER A 70 -8.41 12.52 -15.94
N ILE A 71 -9.29 11.94 -15.10
CA ILE A 71 -10.72 12.26 -15.10
C ILE A 71 -10.93 13.55 -14.32
N THR A 72 -11.10 14.66 -15.04
CA THR A 72 -11.49 15.96 -14.47
C THR A 72 -13.00 16.11 -14.53
N GLY A 73 -13.65 16.23 -13.37
CA GLY A 73 -15.05 16.64 -13.21
C GLY A 73 -16.05 15.84 -14.05
N LEU A 74 -16.55 14.71 -13.53
CA LEU A 74 -17.80 14.15 -14.06
C LEU A 74 -18.90 15.20 -13.96
N ASP A 75 -19.82 15.19 -14.92
CA ASP A 75 -20.91 16.18 -15.06
C ASP A 75 -21.54 16.52 -13.70
N SER A 76 -21.37 17.78 -13.30
CA SER A 76 -21.81 18.32 -12.00
C SER A 76 -23.33 18.29 -11.82
N THR A 77 -24.08 18.01 -12.89
CA THR A 77 -25.53 17.79 -12.81
C THR A 77 -25.91 16.42 -12.25
N ILE A 78 -24.98 15.45 -12.25
CA ILE A 78 -25.22 14.05 -11.84
C ILE A 78 -24.57 13.72 -10.49
N MET A 79 -23.41 14.31 -10.18
CA MET A 79 -22.64 14.00 -8.96
C MET A 79 -22.01 15.24 -8.33
N THR A 80 -21.90 15.22 -7.00
CA THR A 80 -21.14 16.24 -6.25
C THR A 80 -19.63 16.11 -6.51
N LEU A 81 -18.88 17.20 -6.29
CA LEU A 81 -17.42 17.19 -6.45
C LEU A 81 -16.74 16.13 -5.57
N CYS A 82 -17.19 15.97 -4.31
CA CYS A 82 -16.68 14.90 -3.44
C CYS A 82 -16.92 13.51 -4.06
N GLN A 83 -18.13 13.23 -4.53
CA GLN A 83 -18.45 11.94 -5.15
C GLN A 83 -17.60 11.69 -6.41
N SER A 84 -17.39 12.73 -7.24
CA SER A 84 -16.54 12.62 -8.43
C SER A 84 -15.10 12.27 -8.04
N ASN A 85 -14.55 12.93 -7.01
CA ASN A 85 -13.20 12.68 -6.52
C ASN A 85 -13.07 11.25 -5.98
N LEU A 86 -13.94 10.81 -5.09
CA LEU A 86 -13.95 9.45 -4.56
C LEU A 86 -14.07 8.39 -5.66
N LEU A 87 -14.88 8.65 -6.69
CA LEU A 87 -15.06 7.75 -7.83
C LEU A 87 -13.76 7.58 -8.64
N THR A 88 -12.92 8.62 -8.76
CA THR A 88 -11.62 8.48 -9.44
C THR A 88 -10.71 7.44 -8.78
N TYR A 89 -10.72 7.34 -7.45
CA TYR A 89 -9.94 6.32 -6.72
C TYR A 89 -10.45 4.91 -7.04
N GLY A 90 -11.77 4.71 -7.00
CA GLY A 90 -12.37 3.43 -7.35
C GLY A 90 -12.10 3.00 -8.81
N ILE A 91 -12.08 3.95 -9.75
CA ILE A 91 -11.72 3.68 -11.15
C ILE A 91 -10.27 3.21 -11.25
N VAL A 92 -9.34 3.92 -10.62
CA VAL A 92 -7.92 3.58 -10.69
C VAL A 92 -7.66 2.22 -10.05
N ASP A 93 -8.20 1.96 -8.86
CA ASP A 93 -8.10 0.65 -8.20
C ASP A 93 -8.66 -0.49 -9.06
N THR A 94 -9.81 -0.27 -9.68
CA THR A 94 -10.43 -1.24 -10.58
C THR A 94 -9.59 -1.46 -11.84
N THR A 95 -8.97 -0.40 -12.36
CA THR A 95 -8.10 -0.46 -13.53
C THR A 95 -6.84 -1.26 -13.23
N PHE A 96 -6.19 -1.02 -12.10
CA PHE A 96 -5.06 -1.84 -11.65
C PHE A 96 -5.47 -3.30 -11.49
N TRP A 97 -6.58 -3.56 -10.79
CA TRP A 97 -7.06 -4.92 -10.53
C TRP A 97 -7.34 -5.70 -11.82
N ARG A 98 -8.10 -5.09 -12.74
CA ARG A 98 -8.46 -5.71 -14.04
C ARG A 98 -7.29 -5.73 -15.02
N GLY A 99 -6.31 -4.86 -14.87
CA GLY A 99 -5.13 -4.72 -15.75
C GLY A 99 -4.04 -5.77 -15.56
N GLY A 100 -4.34 -6.88 -14.86
CA GLY A 100 -3.42 -8.01 -14.68
C GLY A 100 -2.83 -8.16 -13.28
N VAL A 101 -2.99 -7.17 -12.40
CA VAL A 101 -2.51 -7.25 -11.01
C VAL A 101 -3.15 -8.41 -10.25
N ALA A 102 -4.45 -8.67 -10.47
CA ALA A 102 -5.17 -9.74 -9.79
C ALA A 102 -4.52 -11.12 -10.00
N GLU A 103 -4.12 -11.42 -11.24
CA GLU A 103 -3.49 -12.69 -11.58
C GLU A 103 -2.08 -12.79 -10.99
N VAL A 104 -1.28 -11.74 -11.12
CA VAL A 104 0.07 -11.67 -10.56
C VAL A 104 0.04 -11.84 -9.04
N LEU A 105 -0.86 -11.16 -8.33
CA LEU A 105 -1.00 -11.29 -6.88
C LEU A 105 -1.50 -12.67 -6.48
N THR A 106 -2.39 -13.28 -7.26
CA THR A 106 -2.86 -14.66 -7.04
C THR A 106 -1.70 -15.66 -7.14
N GLN A 107 -0.86 -15.53 -8.17
CA GLN A 107 0.33 -16.36 -8.34
C GLN A 107 1.34 -16.11 -7.22
N PHE A 108 1.55 -14.84 -6.85
CA PHE A 108 2.44 -14.45 -5.76
C PHE A 108 1.99 -15.04 -4.41
N ARG A 109 0.69 -14.97 -4.07
CA ARG A 109 0.14 -15.61 -2.86
C ARG A 109 0.44 -17.10 -2.82
N ALA A 110 0.24 -17.80 -3.95
CA ALA A 110 0.57 -19.21 -4.05
C ALA A 110 2.07 -19.47 -3.83
N PHE A 111 2.93 -18.63 -4.39
CA PHE A 111 4.38 -18.72 -4.27
C PHE A 111 4.87 -18.55 -2.82
N ILE A 112 4.29 -17.60 -2.08
CA ILE A 112 4.64 -17.39 -0.66
C ILE A 112 3.91 -18.35 0.31
N GLY A 113 3.10 -19.27 -0.21
CA GLY A 113 2.42 -20.31 0.59
C GLY A 113 1.11 -19.86 1.23
N LEU A 114 0.47 -18.81 0.72
CA LEU A 114 -0.88 -18.38 1.12
C LEU A 114 -1.95 -18.99 0.20
N GLN A 115 -3.20 -18.96 0.66
CA GLN A 115 -4.35 -19.43 -0.13
C GLN A 115 -4.52 -18.60 -1.41
N LYS A 116 -4.74 -19.28 -2.54
CA LYS A 116 -4.78 -18.69 -3.89
C LYS A 116 -5.87 -17.64 -4.08
N ARG A 117 -6.94 -17.68 -3.29
CA ARG A 117 -8.15 -16.93 -3.60
C ARG A 117 -8.05 -15.49 -3.12
N CYS A 118 -7.72 -14.58 -4.04
CA CYS A 118 -7.87 -13.13 -3.85
C CYS A 118 -9.17 -12.71 -4.58
N ASP A 119 -10.33 -12.99 -3.98
CA ASP A 119 -11.63 -12.83 -4.68
C ASP A 119 -12.04 -11.38 -4.92
N ARG A 120 -11.33 -10.40 -4.35
CA ARG A 120 -11.71 -8.99 -4.42
C ARG A 120 -10.49 -8.10 -4.62
N PRO A 121 -10.66 -6.96 -5.33
CA PRO A 121 -9.70 -5.89 -5.24
C PRO A 121 -9.54 -5.54 -3.76
N ASP A 122 -8.28 -5.47 -3.32
CA ASP A 122 -7.88 -5.03 -1.99
C ASP A 122 -7.36 -3.59 -2.11
N PRO A 123 -8.25 -2.60 -2.19
CA PRO A 123 -7.81 -1.22 -2.07
C PRO A 123 -7.27 -1.03 -0.65
N LEU A 124 -6.19 -0.26 -0.52
CA LEU A 124 -5.54 0.10 0.75
C LEU A 124 -6.55 0.54 1.82
N VAL A 125 -7.60 1.21 1.36
CA VAL A 125 -8.74 1.75 2.09
C VAL A 125 -9.51 0.70 2.87
N ARG A 126 -9.63 -0.52 2.34
CA ARG A 126 -10.48 -1.54 2.93
C ARG A 126 -9.85 -2.23 4.13
N TRP A 127 -8.53 -2.18 4.25
CA TRP A 127 -7.78 -2.82 5.33
C TRP A 127 -7.49 -1.88 6.49
N GLU A 128 -7.91 -0.61 6.41
CA GLU A 128 -7.59 0.42 7.41
C GLU A 128 -6.09 0.44 7.75
N VAL A 129 -5.25 0.15 6.75
CA VAL A 129 -3.80 0.08 6.93
C VAL A 129 -3.31 1.47 7.34
N PRO A 130 -2.62 1.60 8.49
CA PRO A 130 -2.00 2.85 8.87
C PRO A 130 -1.14 3.40 7.75
N HIS A 131 -1.31 4.68 7.43
CA HIS A 131 -0.58 5.34 6.36
C HIS A 131 -0.06 6.69 6.79
N ILE A 132 1.23 6.88 6.57
CA ILE A 132 1.93 8.13 6.84
C ILE A 132 2.24 8.85 5.53
N TYR A 133 1.72 10.05 5.42
CA TYR A 133 1.98 10.96 4.33
C TYR A 133 3.09 11.93 4.70
N LEU A 134 4.14 11.93 3.88
CA LEU A 134 5.41 12.61 4.15
C LEU A 134 5.47 14.03 3.55
N TRP A 135 4.38 14.53 2.96
CA TRP A 135 4.32 15.92 2.47
C TRP A 135 4.13 16.91 3.62
N ASN A 136 4.58 18.14 3.38
CA ASN A 136 4.46 19.21 4.36
C ASN A 136 2.98 19.59 4.59
N PRO A 137 2.46 19.49 5.83
CA PRO A 137 1.07 19.82 6.14
C PRO A 137 0.72 21.30 5.91
N ALA A 138 1.71 22.19 5.90
CA ALA A 138 1.51 23.60 5.57
C ALA A 138 1.22 23.82 4.07
N LEU A 139 1.67 22.91 3.20
CA LEU A 139 1.41 22.96 1.76
C LEU A 139 0.09 22.27 1.42
N MET A 140 -0.14 21.10 2.00
CA MET A 140 -1.37 20.33 1.81
C MET A 140 -1.84 19.79 3.17
N PRO A 141 -2.89 20.40 3.77
CA PRO A 141 -3.40 19.95 5.05
C PRO A 141 -4.02 18.55 4.91
N LYS A 142 -4.08 17.83 6.03
CA LYS A 142 -4.83 16.57 6.12
C LYS A 142 -6.30 16.82 5.76
N PRO A 143 -6.86 16.10 4.76
CA PRO A 143 -8.29 16.14 4.46
C PRO A 143 -9.16 15.78 5.67
N LEU A 144 -10.29 16.47 5.83
CA LEU A 144 -11.19 16.31 6.98
C LEU A 144 -11.93 14.96 7.00
N ASP A 145 -12.01 14.31 5.84
CA ASP A 145 -12.66 13.03 5.63
C ASP A 145 -11.73 11.82 5.90
N TRP A 146 -10.47 12.06 6.28
CA TRP A 146 -9.55 11.00 6.68
C TRP A 146 -9.66 10.64 8.16
N GLY A 147 -9.66 9.34 8.44
CA GLY A 147 -9.69 8.80 9.80
C GLY A 147 -8.34 8.93 10.52
N ALA A 148 -8.24 8.30 11.69
CA ALA A 148 -7.06 8.35 12.55
C ALA A 148 -5.88 7.52 12.01
N GLU A 149 -6.17 6.54 11.16
CA GLU A 149 -5.22 5.66 10.48
C GLU A 149 -4.36 6.40 9.46
N LEU A 150 -4.83 7.53 8.91
CA LEU A 150 -4.11 8.35 7.95
C LEU A 150 -3.52 9.59 8.63
N SER A 151 -2.21 9.77 8.55
CA SER A 151 -1.51 10.90 9.17
C SER A 151 -0.64 11.65 8.17
N VAL A 152 -0.70 12.99 8.19
CA VAL A 152 0.22 13.84 7.43
C VAL A 152 1.24 14.41 8.42
N VAL A 153 2.49 14.02 8.28
CA VAL A 153 3.55 14.36 9.27
C VAL A 153 4.64 15.28 8.71
N GLY A 154 4.75 15.39 7.38
CA GLY A 154 5.87 16.09 6.75
C GLY A 154 7.17 15.30 6.75
N HIS A 155 8.19 15.87 6.13
CA HIS A 155 9.58 15.44 6.25
C HIS A 155 10.32 16.47 7.09
N VAL A 156 11.19 16.00 7.99
CA VAL A 156 12.12 16.84 8.76
C VAL A 156 13.39 17.04 7.95
#